data_AF-A0AAN6H5E7-F1
#
_entry.id   AF-A0AAN6H5E7-F1
#
_cell.length_a   1.000
_cell.length_b   1.000
_cell.length_c   1.000
_cell.angle_alpha   90.00
_cell.angle_beta   90.00
_cell.angle_gamma   90.00
#
_symmetry.space_group_name_H-M   'P 1'
#
loop_
_entity.id
_entity.type
_entity.pdbx_description
1 polymer ?
#
loop_
_entity_poly.entity_id
_entity_poly.type
_entity_poly.pdbx_seq_one_letter_code
_entity_poly.pdbx_strand_id
1 'polypeptide(L)'
;LKYWFYPIGNTPAIDLLRHSPLSAGGRTTVLSLGCGDVRNVLFTLWNESPTADRSYTFTNCDAEPAILARNIFLLSFFQKHLKMFRQRKG
;
A
#
# COMPACT_ATOMS: atom_id res chain seq x y z
N LEU A 1 -26.60 14.88 -4.78
CA LEU A 1 -25.15 14.70 -4.99
C LEU A 1 -24.93 13.54 -5.95
N LYS A 2 -24.00 13.63 -6.90
CA LYS A 2 -23.66 12.50 -7.79
C LYS A 2 -22.61 11.62 -7.10
N TYR A 3 -22.90 10.33 -6.95
CA TYR A 3 -22.00 9.35 -6.36
C TYR A 3 -21.02 8.84 -7.43
N TRP A 4 -19.72 8.90 -7.14
CA TRP A 4 -18.66 8.44 -8.03
C TRP A 4 -17.88 7.33 -7.34
N PHE A 5 -17.91 6.14 -7.92
CA PHE A 5 -17.20 4.98 -7.39
C PHE A 5 -16.00 4.64 -8.28
N TYR A 6 -14.81 4.64 -7.68
CA TYR A 6 -13.56 4.30 -8.36
C TYR A 6 -12.98 3.00 -7.74
N PRO A 7 -13.31 1.83 -8.31
CA PRO A 7 -12.83 0.55 -7.79
C PRO A 7 -11.32 0.36 -7.96
N ILE A 8 -10.71 1.11 -8.88
CA ILE A 8 -9.27 1.33 -8.99
C ILE A 8 -9.16 2.82 -9.28
N GLY A 9 -8.22 3.51 -8.64
CA GLY A 9 -8.12 4.93 -8.88
C GLY A 9 -7.43 5.25 -10.18
N ASN A 10 -7.67 6.49 -10.56
CA ASN A 10 -7.44 7.06 -11.88
C ASN A 10 -6.17 7.93 -11.92
N THR A 11 -5.43 8.01 -10.81
CA THR A 11 -4.17 8.73 -10.71
C THR A 11 -2.99 7.76 -10.58
N PRO A 12 -1.79 8.13 -11.08
CA PRO A 12 -0.59 7.35 -10.86
C PRO A 12 -0.32 7.10 -9.37
N ALA A 13 0.33 5.97 -9.07
CA ALA A 13 0.76 5.68 -7.70
C ALA A 13 1.84 6.68 -7.25
N ILE A 14 1.80 7.06 -5.98
CA ILE A 14 2.79 7.94 -5.34
C ILE A 14 3.49 7.22 -4.20
N ASP A 15 4.75 7.59 -3.98
CA ASP A 15 5.56 7.08 -2.88
C ASP A 15 5.30 7.93 -1.64
N LEU A 16 4.66 7.31 -0.65
CA LEU A 16 4.24 7.95 0.60
C LEU A 16 5.41 8.33 1.50
N LEU A 17 6.61 7.80 1.23
CA LEU A 17 7.81 8.00 2.05
C LEU A 17 8.93 8.73 1.31
N ARG A 18 8.73 9.12 0.04
CA ARG A 18 9.71 9.84 -0.80
C ARG A 18 10.39 11.02 -0.09
N HIS A 19 9.65 11.74 0.74
CA HIS A 19 10.13 12.91 1.47
C HIS A 19 10.26 12.68 2.98
N SER A 20 10.12 11.43 3.43
CA SER A 20 10.31 11.05 4.82
C SER A 20 11.80 10.83 5.10
N PRO A 21 12.35 11.33 6.22
CA PRO A 21 13.72 11.02 6.59
C PRO A 21 13.85 9.51 6.80
N LEU A 22 14.94 8.93 6.28
CA LEU A 22 15.26 7.53 6.49
C LEU A 22 15.58 7.29 7.98
N SER A 23 14.59 6.88 8.77
CA SER A 23 14.84 6.41 10.13
C SER A 23 15.51 5.03 10.05
N ALA A 24 16.84 4.98 10.13
CA ALA A 24 17.59 3.73 10.23
C ALA A 24 17.11 2.95 11.46
N GLY A 25 16.65 1.70 11.27
CA GLY A 25 16.14 0.84 12.35
C GLY A 25 14.78 1.24 12.92
N GLY A 26 14.11 2.25 12.34
CA GLY A 26 12.86 2.79 12.85
C GLY A 26 11.61 2.03 12.39
N ARG A 27 10.59 2.03 13.24
CA ARG A 27 9.22 1.69 12.86
C ARG A 27 8.53 2.93 12.30
N THR A 28 8.08 2.87 11.06
CA THR A 28 7.34 3.96 10.40
C THR A 28 5.85 3.63 10.37
N THR A 29 5.03 4.56 10.84
CA THR A 29 3.56 4.44 10.83
C THR A 29 2.95 5.49 9.91
N VAL A 30 2.08 5.07 9.00
CA VAL A 30 1.47 5.92 7.97
C VAL A 30 -0.05 5.86 8.11
N LEU A 31 -0.71 7.01 8.27
CA LEU A 31 -2.16 7.13 8.18
C LEU A 31 -2.54 7.67 6.80
N SER A 32 -3.30 6.90 6.03
CA SER A 32 -3.77 7.26 4.69
C SER A 32 -5.28 7.50 4.72
N LEU A 33 -5.70 8.76 4.58
CA LEU A 33 -7.11 9.16 4.52
C LEU A 33 -7.57 9.27 3.07
N GLY A 34 -8.78 8.78 2.77
CA GLY A 34 -9.26 8.68 1.38
C GLY A 34 -8.31 7.81 0.56
N CYS A 35 -7.91 6.68 1.13
CA CYS A 35 -6.81 5.88 0.61
C CYS A 35 -7.06 5.34 -0.80
N GLY A 36 -8.32 5.26 -1.25
CA GLY A 36 -8.65 4.63 -2.51
C GLY A 36 -8.16 3.19 -2.50
N ASP A 37 -7.34 2.79 -3.46
CA ASP A 37 -6.76 1.44 -3.49
C ASP A 37 -5.34 1.37 -2.93
N VAL A 38 -4.81 0.15 -2.88
CA VAL A 38 -3.50 -0.14 -2.29
C VAL A 38 -2.32 0.29 -3.16
N ARG A 39 -2.52 0.95 -4.32
CA ARG A 39 -1.42 1.24 -5.26
C ARG A 39 -0.31 2.07 -4.64
N ASN A 40 -0.65 3.05 -3.80
CA ASN A 40 0.34 3.90 -3.14
C ASN A 40 1.13 3.13 -2.09
N VAL A 41 0.48 2.25 -1.33
CA VAL A 41 1.15 1.38 -0.35
C VAL A 41 2.12 0.42 -1.06
N LEU A 42 1.66 -0.26 -2.11
CA LEU A 42 2.49 -1.19 -2.86
C LEU A 42 3.66 -0.50 -3.57
N PHE A 43 3.43 0.67 -4.17
CA PHE A 43 4.48 1.46 -4.83
C PHE A 43 5.51 2.00 -3.84
N THR A 44 5.07 2.47 -2.66
CA THR A 44 5.96 2.87 -1.57
C THR A 44 6.85 1.69 -1.16
N LEU A 45 6.25 0.53 -0.86
CA LEU A 45 7.00 -0.67 -0.47
C LEU A 45 7.94 -1.19 -1.57
N TRP A 46 7.57 -1.01 -2.85
CA TRP A 46 8.42 -1.39 -3.97
C TRP A 46 9.68 -0.51 -4.08
N ASN A 47 9.56 0.78 -3.75
CA ASN A 47 10.69 1.72 -3.79
C ASN A 47 11.63 1.57 -2.57
N GLU A 48 11.22 0.84 -1.54
CA GLU A 48 12.05 0.62 -0.36
C GLU A 48 13.20 -0.34 -0.63
N SER A 49 14.37 -0.02 -0.08
CA SER A 49 15.56 -0.87 -0.24
C SER A 49 15.36 -2.21 0.48
N PRO A 50 15.64 -3.36 -0.16
CA PRO A 50 15.60 -4.67 0.50
C PRO A 50 16.57 -4.81 1.69
N THR A 51 17.60 -3.97 1.75
CA THR A 51 18.61 -3.97 2.82
C THR A 51 18.25 -3.05 4.00
N ALA A 52 17.10 -2.37 3.92
CA ALA A 52 16.64 -1.52 5.01
C ALA A 52 16.06 -2.37 6.13
N ASP A 53 16.66 -2.29 7.33
CA ASP A 53 16.05 -2.78 8.56
C ASP A 53 14.95 -1.79 9.00
N ARG A 54 13.83 -1.80 8.28
CA ARG A 54 12.68 -0.91 8.50
C ARG A 54 11.38 -1.70 8.54
N SER A 55 10.52 -1.33 9.47
CA SER A 55 9.16 -1.88 9.57
C SER A 55 8.13 -0.80 9.30
N TYR A 56 7.10 -1.16 8.53
CA TYR A 56 6.04 -0.24 8.14
C TYR A 56 4.69 -0.70 8.67
N THR A 57 3.90 0.23 9.19
CA THR A 57 2.49 0.02 9.51
C THR A 57 1.67 1.05 8.78
N PHE A 58 0.80 0.61 7.87
CA PHE A 58 -0.13 1.46 7.15
C PHE A 58 -1.54 1.31 7.74
N THR A 59 -2.15 2.42 8.12
CA THR A 59 -3.56 2.52 8.48
C THR A 59 -4.29 3.19 7.32
N ASN A 60 -5.08 2.41 6.58
CA ASN A 60 -5.81 2.87 5.41
C ASN A 60 -7.27 3.15 5.76
N CYS A 61 -7.71 4.37 5.52
CA CYS A 61 -9.07 4.83 5.80
C CYS A 61 -9.72 5.33 4.50
N ASP A 62 -10.98 4.97 4.30
CA ASP A 62 -11.80 5.50 3.22
C ASP A 62 -13.25 5.63 3.70
N ALA A 63 -13.99 6.57 3.11
CA ALA A 63 -15.40 6.77 3.40
C ALA A 63 -16.27 5.70 2.76
N GLU A 64 -15.78 5.03 1.70
CA GLU A 64 -16.50 3.98 0.99
C GLU A 64 -16.14 2.58 1.53
N PRO A 65 -17.08 1.85 2.18
CA PRO A 65 -16.81 0.50 2.68
C PRO A 65 -16.37 -0.49 1.60
N ALA A 66 -16.87 -0.38 0.37
CA ALA A 66 -16.47 -1.27 -0.73
C ALA A 66 -14.99 -1.13 -1.09
N ILE A 67 -14.42 0.08 -0.94
CA ILE A 67 -13.00 0.35 -1.15
C ILE A 67 -12.16 -0.38 -0.08
N LEU A 68 -12.57 -0.31 1.18
CA LEU A 68 -11.90 -1.02 2.28
C LEU A 68 -11.98 -2.54 2.11
N ALA A 69 -13.15 -3.07 1.78
CA ALA A 69 -13.35 -4.50 1.53
C ALA A 69 -12.45 -5.02 0.41
N ARG A 70 -12.37 -4.29 -0.72
CA ARG A 70 -11.48 -4.62 -1.84
C ARG A 70 -10.00 -4.62 -1.40
N ASN A 71 -9.57 -3.61 -0.64
CA ASN A 71 -8.18 -3.53 -0.17
C ASN A 71 -7.82 -4.69 0.76
N ILE A 72 -8.71 -5.01 1.70
CA ILE A 72 -8.54 -6.17 2.61
C ILE A 72 -8.43 -7.46 1.81
N PHE A 73 -9.33 -7.67 0.86
CA PHE A 73 -9.31 -8.86 0.00
C PHE A 73 -7.99 -8.98 -0.75
N LEU A 74 -7.56 -7.92 -1.43
CA LEU A 74 -6.35 -7.92 -2.25
C LEU A 74 -5.08 -8.12 -1.42
N LEU A 75 -4.94 -7.42 -0.30
CA LEU A 75 -3.79 -7.59 0.61
C LEU A 75 -3.76 -8.98 1.23
N SER A 76 -4.92 -9.51 1.64
CA SER A 76 -5.03 -10.88 2.16
C SER A 76 -4.67 -11.91 1.11
N PHE A 77 -5.10 -11.70 -0.14
CA PHE A 77 -4.76 -12.57 -1.26
C PHE A 77 -3.25 -12.57 -1.50
N PHE A 78 -2.62 -11.39 -1.60
CA PHE A 78 -1.17 -11.31 -1.74
C PHE A 78 -0.45 -12.00 -0.59
N GLN A 79 -0.82 -11.70 0.66
CA GLN A 79 -0.21 -12.32 1.84
C GLN A 79 -0.26 -13.85 1.79
N LYS A 80 -1.40 -14.43 1.42
CA LYS A 80 -1.58 -15.89 1.32
C LYS A 80 -0.81 -16.50 0.15
N HIS A 81 -0.66 -15.79 -0.96
CA HIS A 81 -0.09 -16.31 -2.20
C HIS A 81 1.31 -15.78 -2.54
N LEU A 82 2.01 -15.09 -1.63
CA LEU A 82 3.36 -14.55 -1.82
C LEU A 82 4.36 -15.57 -2.40
N LYS A 83 4.24 -16.85 -2.02
CA LYS A 83 5.10 -17.94 -2.54
C LYS A 83 4.94 -18.17 -4.05
N MET A 84 3.75 -17.93 -4.59
CA MET A 84 3.45 -18.05 -6.02
C MET A 84 4.16 -16.96 -6.84
N PHE A 85 4.30 -15.76 -6.27
CA PHE A 85 4.92 -14.60 -6.94
C PHE A 85 6.44 -14.52 -6.76
N ARG A 86 7.03 -15.33 -5.88
CA ARG A 86 8.49 -15.39 -5.66
C ARG A 86 9.27 -16.14 -6.76
N GLN A 87 8.59 -16.72 -7.75
CA GLN A 87 9.24 -17.41 -8.88
C GLN A 87 9.48 -16.44 -10.05
N ARG A 88 10.54 -15.64 -9.98
CA ARG A 88 11.22 -14.99 -11.12
C ARG A 88 12.48 -14.27 -10.63
N LYS A 89 13.49 -15.04 -10.26
CA LYS A 89 14.90 -14.62 -10.29
C LYS A 89 15.72 -15.84 -10.70
N GLY A 90 15.84 -16.03 -12.01
CA GLY A 90 16.98 -16.67 -12.64
C GLY A 90 17.96 -15.57 -13.05
#